data_AF-A0A7J8W4T3-F1
#
_entry.id   AF-A0A7J8W4T3-F1
#
_cell.length_a   1.000
_cell.length_b   1.000
_cell.length_c   1.000
_cell.angle_alpha   90.00
_cell.angle_beta   90.00
_cell.angle_gamma   90.00
#
_symmetry.space_group_name_H-M   'P 1'
#
loop_
_entity.id
_entity.type
_entity.pdbx_description
1 polymer ?
#
loop_
_entity_poly.entity_id
_entity_poly.type
_entity_poly.pdbx_seq_one_letter_code
_entity_poly.pdbx_strand_id
1 'polypeptide(L)'
;PLQKQYKTLYFEHLPTKISKKSAYKTSFITYLIMPCFKIPLFLFLSSLFLHASLAEIICEDLPNDVCAFAIASSGKRCLLETALEKNEKEEYQCRTSEVMVERMAEYIENDDCVRACGVDRNSIGISSDSLLEPQFTSKLCAPACCHNCPNIVDLFFNLAAGEGVFLPDLCEAQRINPRRSMVELMSSSGAALGPISSEASALAPSPTPPITNEVPIQMKL
;
A
#
# COMPACT_ATOMS: atom_id res chain seq x y z
N PRO A 1 39.13 -17.55 -97.36
CA PRO A 1 40.44 -18.25 -97.23
C PRO A 1 41.47 -17.32 -96.58
N LEU A 2 41.95 -17.54 -95.37
CA LEU A 2 41.89 -18.70 -94.52
C LEU A 2 42.28 -18.18 -93.14
N GLN A 3 41.53 -18.64 -92.14
CA GLN A 3 42.00 -18.89 -90.80
C GLN A 3 43.53 -18.81 -90.61
N LYS A 4 43.97 -17.67 -90.09
CA LYS A 4 44.93 -17.60 -89.00
C LYS A 4 44.24 -16.73 -87.95
N GLN A 5 43.44 -17.31 -87.07
CA GLN A 5 43.94 -17.88 -85.81
C GLN A 5 44.68 -16.73 -85.09
N TYR A 6 44.02 -15.92 -84.27
CA TYR A 6 43.64 -16.34 -82.93
C TYR A 6 42.49 -15.49 -82.37
N LYS A 7 41.39 -16.19 -82.06
CA LYS A 7 40.62 -16.06 -80.82
C LYS A 7 39.82 -14.78 -80.58
N THR A 8 38.68 -14.74 -81.25
CA THR A 8 37.41 -14.29 -80.67
C THR A 8 37.06 -15.13 -79.43
N LEU A 9 36.26 -14.52 -78.54
CA LEU A 9 35.52 -15.07 -77.39
C LEU A 9 36.36 -15.11 -76.09
N TYR A 10 36.08 -14.30 -75.07
CA TYR A 10 34.80 -14.27 -74.34
C TYR A 10 34.54 -12.93 -73.62
N PHE A 11 33.25 -12.53 -73.66
CA PHE A 11 32.44 -11.86 -72.65
C PHE A 11 32.56 -10.35 -72.35
N GLU A 12 31.43 -9.69 -72.64
CA GLU A 12 30.85 -8.52 -72.01
C GLU A 12 31.26 -8.29 -70.54
N HIS A 13 31.57 -7.04 -70.17
CA HIS A 13 30.70 -6.23 -69.29
C HIS A 13 31.24 -4.80 -69.12
N LEU A 14 30.53 -3.90 -69.80
CA LEU A 14 30.03 -2.59 -69.39
C LEU A 14 30.88 -1.64 -68.50
N PRO A 15 31.00 -0.35 -68.91
CA PRO A 15 31.70 0.69 -68.16
C PRO A 15 30.77 1.32 -67.11
N THR A 16 31.32 2.00 -66.11
CA THR A 16 30.74 3.28 -65.63
C THR A 16 31.72 4.03 -64.73
N LYS A 17 32.30 5.11 -65.26
CA LYS A 17 32.82 6.20 -64.43
C LYS A 17 31.63 7.04 -63.96
N ILE A 18 31.26 6.94 -62.69
CA ILE A 18 30.25 7.82 -62.07
C ILE A 18 30.97 8.88 -61.23
N SER A 19 30.64 10.13 -61.52
CA SER A 19 31.16 11.35 -60.90
C SER A 19 30.82 11.42 -59.40
N LYS A 20 31.86 11.43 -58.56
CA LYS A 20 31.78 11.39 -57.08
C LYS A 20 31.18 12.65 -56.42
N LYS A 21 30.85 13.72 -57.17
CA LYS A 21 30.35 14.98 -56.59
C LYS A 21 28.85 14.97 -56.26
N SER A 22 28.03 14.14 -56.91
CA SER A 22 26.58 14.11 -56.66
C SER A 22 26.20 13.28 -55.42
N ALA A 23 26.98 12.24 -55.09
CA ALA A 23 26.67 11.34 -53.98
C ALA A 23 26.88 11.99 -52.59
N TYR A 24 27.89 12.85 -52.45
CA TYR A 24 28.17 13.53 -51.17
C TYR A 24 27.03 14.49 -50.77
N LYS A 25 26.46 15.22 -51.74
CA LYS A 25 25.42 16.23 -51.48
C LYS A 25 24.07 15.59 -51.13
N THR A 26 23.70 14.50 -51.80
CA THR A 26 22.48 13.73 -51.48
C THR A 26 22.62 13.00 -50.14
N SER A 27 23.83 12.54 -49.80
CA SER A 27 24.14 11.94 -48.50
C SER A 27 24.08 12.97 -47.37
N PHE A 28 24.67 14.16 -47.51
CA PHE A 28 24.63 15.20 -46.48
C PHE A 28 23.20 15.69 -46.18
N ILE A 29 22.36 15.86 -47.22
CA ILE A 29 20.97 16.29 -47.07
C ILE A 29 20.13 15.20 -46.38
N THR A 30 20.33 13.92 -46.71
CA THR A 30 19.66 12.81 -46.01
C THR A 30 20.14 12.66 -44.56
N TYR A 31 21.43 12.86 -44.26
CA TYR A 31 21.95 12.87 -42.87
C TYR A 31 21.42 14.05 -42.03
N LEU A 32 21.11 15.20 -42.64
CA LEU A 32 20.59 16.39 -41.94
C LEU A 32 19.06 16.39 -41.76
N ILE A 33 18.30 15.77 -42.68
CA ILE A 33 16.82 15.68 -42.60
C ILE A 33 16.36 14.50 -41.73
N MET A 34 17.14 13.41 -41.68
CA MET A 34 16.82 12.19 -40.94
C MET A 34 16.80 12.26 -39.40
N PRO A 35 17.46 13.23 -38.72
CA PRO A 35 17.21 13.50 -37.30
C PRO A 35 16.00 14.43 -37.07
N CYS A 36 15.61 15.25 -38.05
CA CYS A 36 14.59 16.29 -37.87
C CYS A 36 13.16 15.73 -37.70
N PHE A 37 12.86 14.53 -38.21
CA PHE A 37 11.57 13.86 -37.99
C PHE A 37 11.58 12.90 -36.77
N LYS A 38 12.77 12.46 -36.33
CA LYS A 38 12.90 11.54 -35.19
C LYS A 38 12.85 12.26 -33.85
N ILE A 39 13.40 13.47 -33.77
CA ILE A 39 13.36 14.30 -32.56
C ILE A 39 11.93 14.69 -32.18
N PRO A 40 11.07 15.24 -33.07
CA PRO A 40 9.69 15.55 -32.70
C PRO A 40 8.87 14.29 -32.41
N LEU A 41 9.13 13.18 -33.08
CA LEU A 41 8.48 11.89 -32.79
C LEU A 41 8.90 11.35 -31.41
N PHE A 42 10.18 11.43 -31.07
CA PHE A 42 10.69 11.03 -29.75
C PHE A 42 10.12 11.94 -28.65
N LEU A 43 10.10 13.26 -28.85
CA LEU A 43 9.50 14.21 -27.91
C LEU A 43 7.99 13.97 -27.74
N PHE A 44 7.26 13.67 -28.82
CA PHE A 44 5.84 13.32 -28.78
C PHE A 44 5.60 12.01 -28.03
N LEU A 45 6.37 10.96 -28.32
CA LEU A 45 6.32 9.69 -27.58
C LEU A 45 6.67 9.89 -26.11
N SER A 46 7.72 10.66 -25.79
CA SER A 46 8.07 11.04 -24.41
C SER A 46 6.94 11.82 -23.72
N SER A 47 6.23 12.71 -24.42
CA SER A 47 5.07 13.42 -23.86
C SER A 47 3.88 12.49 -23.59
N LEU A 48 3.69 11.44 -24.40
CA LEU A 48 2.67 10.42 -24.16
C LEU A 48 2.99 9.59 -22.90
N PHE A 49 4.27 9.30 -22.64
CA PHE A 49 4.71 8.69 -21.38
C PHE A 49 4.66 9.63 -20.17
N LEU A 50 4.54 10.94 -20.39
CA LEU A 50 4.40 11.96 -19.33
C LEU A 50 2.94 12.24 -18.95
N HIS A 51 1.96 11.55 -19.53
CA HIS A 51 0.68 11.36 -18.85
C HIS A 51 0.93 10.36 -17.72
N ALA A 52 1.69 10.79 -16.70
CA ALA A 52 1.56 10.25 -15.37
C ALA A 52 0.08 10.40 -15.05
N SER A 53 -0.63 9.27 -15.07
CA SER A 53 -2.01 9.22 -14.62
C SER A 53 -2.01 9.79 -13.22
N LEU A 54 -2.47 11.04 -13.08
CA LEU A 54 -3.07 11.53 -11.84
C LEU A 54 -4.36 10.71 -11.69
N ALA A 55 -4.20 9.43 -11.35
CA ALA A 55 -5.28 8.55 -10.99
C ALA A 55 -5.58 8.92 -9.55
N GLU A 56 -6.57 9.80 -9.39
CA GLU A 56 -7.13 10.13 -8.10
C GLU A 56 -7.62 8.83 -7.44
N ILE A 57 -7.21 8.58 -6.20
CA ILE A 57 -7.71 7.44 -5.43
C ILE A 57 -9.00 7.88 -4.74
N ILE A 58 -10.11 7.32 -5.20
CA ILE A 58 -11.43 7.45 -4.59
C ILE A 58 -11.77 6.07 -4.02
N CYS A 59 -12.08 5.99 -2.72
CA CYS A 59 -12.29 4.69 -2.07
C CYS A 59 -13.42 3.90 -2.72
N GLU A 60 -14.52 4.56 -3.08
CA GLU A 60 -15.69 3.96 -3.70
C GLU A 60 -15.41 3.34 -5.08
N ASP A 61 -14.31 3.73 -5.74
CA ASP A 61 -13.87 3.19 -7.03
C ASP A 61 -12.86 2.04 -6.87
N LEU A 62 -12.36 1.79 -5.65
CA LEU A 62 -11.42 0.69 -5.39
C LEU A 62 -12.14 -0.65 -5.32
N PRO A 63 -11.56 -1.72 -5.88
CA PRO A 63 -12.08 -3.05 -5.68
C PRO A 63 -11.87 -3.49 -4.22
N ASN A 64 -12.76 -4.36 -3.74
CA ASN A 64 -12.80 -4.74 -2.32
C ASN A 64 -11.48 -5.36 -1.83
N ASP A 65 -10.78 -6.08 -2.70
CA ASP A 65 -9.51 -6.75 -2.42
C ASP A 65 -8.30 -5.81 -2.37
N VAL A 66 -8.47 -4.49 -2.56
CA VAL A 66 -7.41 -3.49 -2.31
C VAL A 66 -7.89 -2.31 -1.47
N CYS A 67 -9.16 -2.29 -1.09
CA CYS A 67 -9.81 -1.21 -0.36
C CYS A 67 -9.21 -0.99 1.04
N ALA A 68 -9.14 -2.05 1.85
CA ALA A 68 -8.67 -1.94 3.22
C ALA A 68 -7.22 -1.45 3.24
N PHE A 69 -6.95 -0.52 4.17
CA PHE A 69 -5.66 0.14 4.36
C PHE A 69 -5.24 1.07 3.20
N ALA A 70 -6.12 1.41 2.26
CA ALA A 70 -5.84 2.46 1.28
C ALA A 70 -6.10 3.87 1.88
N ILE A 71 -5.49 4.88 1.26
CA ILE A 71 -5.71 6.29 1.55
C ILE A 71 -6.07 7.01 0.25
N ALA A 72 -7.25 7.61 0.24
CA ALA A 72 -7.76 8.40 -0.88
C ALA A 72 -6.89 9.65 -1.15
N SER A 73 -7.07 10.25 -2.32
CA SER A 73 -6.48 11.56 -2.65
C SER A 73 -6.92 12.67 -1.71
N SER A 74 -8.08 12.52 -1.07
CA SER A 74 -8.55 13.42 -0.01
C SER A 74 -7.75 13.33 1.29
N GLY A 75 -6.82 12.38 1.42
CA GLY A 75 -6.07 12.09 2.65
C GLY A 75 -6.86 11.26 3.67
N LYS A 76 -8.07 10.80 3.33
CA LYS A 76 -8.90 9.96 4.19
C LYS A 76 -8.63 8.48 3.96
N ARG A 77 -8.72 7.67 5.01
CA ARG A 77 -8.57 6.21 4.92
C ARG A 77 -9.78 5.57 4.24
N CYS A 78 -9.57 4.50 3.50
CA CYS A 78 -10.62 3.64 2.97
C CYS A 78 -10.88 2.46 3.92
N LEU A 79 -12.15 2.06 4.07
CA LEU A 79 -12.55 0.86 4.81
C LEU A 79 -13.61 0.06 4.05
N LEU A 80 -13.63 -1.25 4.32
CA LEU A 80 -14.73 -2.12 3.88
C LEU A 80 -15.88 -2.07 4.88
N GLU A 81 -17.08 -1.88 4.37
CA GLU A 81 -18.33 -1.91 5.11
C GLU A 81 -19.28 -2.95 4.53
N THR A 82 -20.14 -3.52 5.37
CA THR A 82 -21.22 -4.42 4.90
C THR A 82 -22.38 -3.59 4.37
N ALA A 83 -22.72 -3.79 3.09
CA ALA A 83 -23.93 -3.24 2.50
C ALA A 83 -25.16 -4.03 2.95
N LEU A 84 -26.16 -3.34 3.49
CA LEU A 84 -27.44 -3.93 3.84
C LEU A 84 -28.29 -4.12 2.56
N GLU A 85 -28.10 -5.21 1.84
CA GLU A 85 -29.05 -5.64 0.82
C GLU A 85 -30.16 -6.53 1.39
N LYS A 86 -31.39 -6.32 0.92
CA LYS A 86 -32.61 -7.04 1.31
C LYS A 86 -32.65 -8.52 0.89
N ASN A 87 -31.57 -9.07 0.34
CA ASN A 87 -31.53 -10.38 -0.36
C ASN A 87 -30.60 -11.41 0.29
N GLU A 88 -30.36 -11.33 1.60
CA GLU A 88 -29.64 -12.37 2.40
C GLU A 88 -28.20 -12.68 1.95
N LYS A 89 -27.62 -11.89 1.05
CA LYS A 89 -26.23 -11.99 0.63
C LYS A 89 -25.48 -10.75 1.11
N GLU A 90 -24.54 -10.94 2.02
CA GLU A 90 -23.65 -9.89 2.48
C GLU A 90 -22.77 -9.44 1.30
N GLU A 91 -22.90 -8.18 0.89
CA GLU A 91 -22.04 -7.56 -0.10
C GLU A 91 -21.17 -6.51 0.59
N TYR A 92 -19.87 -6.49 0.30
CA TYR A 92 -18.96 -5.50 0.85
C TYR A 92 -18.85 -4.30 -0.08
N GLN A 93 -18.81 -3.11 0.51
CA GLN A 93 -18.58 -1.86 -0.20
C GLN A 93 -17.36 -1.16 0.38
N CYS A 94 -16.50 -0.67 -0.49
CA CYS A 94 -15.42 0.23 -0.10
C CYS A 94 -15.96 1.64 0.12
N ARG A 95 -15.61 2.25 1.26
CA ARG A 95 -16.07 3.59 1.66
C ARG A 95 -14.92 4.43 2.17
N THR A 96 -15.05 5.73 1.95
CA THR A 96 -14.15 6.73 2.54
C THR A 96 -14.51 6.96 4.01
N SER A 97 -13.56 6.72 4.92
CA SER A 97 -13.70 6.99 6.35
C SER A 97 -13.72 8.49 6.68
N GLU A 98 -14.12 8.84 7.90
CA GLU A 98 -13.95 10.21 8.40
C GLU A 98 -12.53 10.50 8.93
N VAL A 99 -11.67 9.48 9.02
CA VAL A 99 -10.33 9.57 9.60
C VAL A 99 -9.34 10.10 8.57
N MET A 100 -8.84 11.31 8.82
CA MET A 100 -7.77 11.95 8.04
C MET A 100 -6.40 11.42 8.45
N VAL A 101 -5.55 11.16 7.46
CA VAL A 101 -4.13 10.83 7.65
C VAL A 101 -3.30 12.10 7.52
N GLU A 102 -2.43 12.38 8.49
CA GLU A 102 -1.70 13.66 8.56
C GLU A 102 -0.69 13.84 7.42
N ARG A 103 0.01 12.76 7.03
CA ARG A 103 1.23 12.85 6.18
C ARG A 103 1.22 11.98 4.93
N MET A 104 0.08 11.37 4.62
CA MET A 104 -0.01 10.43 3.51
C MET A 104 -1.36 10.59 2.79
N ALA A 105 -1.33 10.51 1.47
CA ALA A 105 -2.48 10.50 0.58
C ALA A 105 -2.10 9.65 -0.64
N GLU A 106 -3.10 9.20 -1.40
CA GLU A 106 -2.89 8.46 -2.65
C GLU A 106 -2.02 7.20 -2.47
N TYR A 107 -2.29 6.44 -1.40
CA TYR A 107 -1.46 5.32 -1.01
C TYR A 107 -2.27 4.03 -0.88
N ILE A 108 -1.77 2.95 -1.47
CA ILE A 108 -2.33 1.60 -1.31
C ILE A 108 -1.23 0.73 -0.72
N GLU A 109 -1.50 0.11 0.42
CA GLU A 109 -0.57 -0.83 1.03
C GLU A 109 -0.37 -2.06 0.15
N ASN A 110 0.87 -2.54 0.03
CA ASN A 110 1.17 -3.74 -0.75
C ASN A 110 0.89 -5.03 0.04
N ASP A 111 0.70 -6.15 -0.65
CA ASP A 111 0.42 -7.46 -0.06
C ASP A 111 1.52 -7.97 0.87
N ASP A 112 2.77 -7.58 0.62
CA ASP A 112 3.88 -7.91 1.51
C ASP A 112 3.69 -7.28 2.89
N CYS A 113 3.17 -6.05 2.94
CA CYS A 113 2.89 -5.36 4.18
C CYS A 113 1.66 -5.92 4.89
N VAL A 114 0.60 -6.23 4.13
CA VAL A 114 -0.59 -6.94 4.65
C VAL A 114 -0.16 -8.22 5.38
N ARG A 115 0.66 -9.05 4.71
CA ARG A 115 1.17 -10.30 5.26
C ARG A 115 2.13 -10.11 6.43
N ALA A 116 3.06 -9.15 6.33
CA ALA A 116 4.07 -8.90 7.36
C ALA A 116 3.42 -8.40 8.66
N CYS A 117 2.43 -7.52 8.56
CA CYS A 117 1.72 -6.97 9.71
C CYS A 117 0.62 -7.92 10.24
N GLY A 118 0.25 -8.95 9.48
CA GLY A 118 -0.78 -9.90 9.89
C GLY A 118 -2.20 -9.32 9.83
N VAL A 119 -2.43 -8.34 8.97
CA VAL A 119 -3.77 -7.80 8.69
C VAL A 119 -4.40 -8.54 7.51
N ASP A 120 -5.71 -8.43 7.36
CA ASP A 120 -6.47 -9.02 6.25
C ASP A 120 -7.11 -7.92 5.41
N ARG A 121 -7.00 -8.00 4.09
CA ARG A 121 -7.64 -7.05 3.18
C ARG A 121 -9.16 -7.10 3.21
N ASN A 122 -9.72 -8.23 3.67
CA ASN A 122 -11.16 -8.43 3.78
C ASN A 122 -11.71 -8.06 5.16
N SER A 123 -10.90 -7.44 6.03
CA SER A 123 -11.38 -6.98 7.33
C SER A 123 -12.47 -5.92 7.15
N ILE A 124 -13.66 -6.21 7.67
CA ILE A 124 -14.78 -5.26 7.71
C ILE A 124 -14.58 -4.35 8.91
N GLY A 125 -14.52 -3.05 8.67
CA GLY A 125 -14.11 -2.09 9.70
C GLY A 125 -12.69 -2.35 10.22
N ILE A 126 -12.29 -1.52 11.18
CA ILE A 126 -10.98 -1.63 11.84
C ILE A 126 -11.20 -1.36 13.33
N SER A 127 -10.87 -2.34 14.18
CA SER A 127 -11.00 -2.24 15.64
C SER A 127 -9.62 -2.23 16.32
N SER A 128 -9.54 -1.54 17.45
CA SER A 128 -8.41 -1.57 18.38
C SER A 128 -8.27 -2.90 19.12
N ASP A 129 -9.32 -3.73 19.18
CA ASP A 129 -9.33 -5.02 19.90
C ASP A 129 -8.24 -5.98 19.44
N SER A 130 -7.85 -5.92 18.15
CA SER A 130 -6.79 -6.77 17.60
C SER A 130 -5.44 -6.55 18.32
N LEU A 131 -5.20 -5.37 18.91
CA LEU A 131 -3.98 -5.09 19.68
C LEU A 131 -3.88 -5.92 20.97
N LEU A 132 -5.01 -6.44 21.46
CA LEU A 132 -5.04 -7.35 22.60
C LEU A 132 -4.67 -8.79 22.19
N GLU A 133 -4.69 -9.13 20.90
CA GLU A 133 -4.34 -10.45 20.43
C GLU A 133 -2.81 -10.60 20.29
N PRO A 134 -2.16 -11.49 21.09
CA PRO A 134 -0.70 -11.59 21.10
C PRO A 134 -0.09 -11.99 19.75
N GLN A 135 -0.84 -12.73 18.92
CA GLN A 135 -0.39 -13.15 17.60
C GLN A 135 -0.35 -11.98 16.62
N PHE A 136 -1.38 -11.14 16.65
CA PHE A 136 -1.43 -9.92 15.84
C PHE A 136 -0.34 -8.94 16.26
N THR A 137 -0.27 -8.63 17.56
CA THR A 137 0.73 -7.70 18.12
C THR A 137 2.16 -8.16 17.86
N SER A 138 2.43 -9.48 17.90
CA SER A 138 3.72 -10.04 17.51
C SER A 138 4.11 -9.71 16.06
N LYS A 139 3.16 -9.82 15.12
CA LYS A 139 3.40 -9.49 13.70
C LYS A 139 3.52 -7.98 13.46
N LEU A 140 2.63 -7.19 14.04
CA LEU A 140 2.66 -5.73 13.96
C LEU A 140 3.99 -5.16 14.47
N CYS A 141 4.49 -5.69 15.59
CA CYS A 141 5.74 -5.24 16.22
C CYS A 141 7.01 -5.90 15.62
N ALA A 142 6.87 -6.83 14.67
CA ALA A 142 7.99 -7.44 13.98
C ALA A 142 8.68 -6.41 13.07
N PRO A 143 10.02 -6.45 12.92
CA PRO A 143 10.74 -5.49 12.06
C PRO A 143 10.24 -5.43 10.61
N ALA A 144 9.73 -6.56 10.10
CA ALA A 144 9.18 -6.65 8.75
C ALA A 144 7.98 -5.72 8.55
N CYS A 145 7.12 -5.57 9.56
CA CYS A 145 5.98 -4.64 9.52
C CYS A 145 6.39 -3.24 10.01
N CYS A 146 6.91 -3.17 11.24
CA CYS A 146 7.15 -1.92 11.97
C CYS A 146 8.04 -0.92 11.22
N HIS A 147 8.99 -1.40 10.41
CA HIS A 147 9.92 -0.53 9.67
C HIS A 147 9.57 -0.34 8.19
N ASN A 148 8.74 -1.20 7.60
CA ASN A 148 8.53 -1.19 6.14
C ASN A 148 7.09 -0.85 5.73
N CYS A 149 6.14 -0.82 6.66
CA CYS A 149 4.72 -0.69 6.37
C CYS A 149 4.13 0.53 7.09
N PRO A 150 4.54 1.75 6.68
CA PRO A 150 4.28 2.97 7.44
C PRO A 150 2.80 3.27 7.61
N ASN A 151 1.95 2.91 6.65
CA ASN A 151 0.53 3.22 6.71
C ASN A 151 -0.25 2.28 7.66
N ILE A 152 0.02 0.97 7.63
CA ILE A 152 -0.53 0.04 8.65
C ILE A 152 -0.02 0.44 10.05
N VAL A 153 1.27 0.74 10.19
CA VAL A 153 1.86 1.11 11.48
C VAL A 153 1.24 2.40 12.02
N ASP A 154 1.09 3.43 11.17
CA ASP A 154 0.43 4.69 11.54
C ASP A 154 -1.03 4.47 11.99
N LEU A 155 -1.77 3.62 11.27
CA LEU A 155 -3.15 3.29 11.62
C LEU A 155 -3.23 2.70 13.04
N PHE A 156 -2.46 1.66 13.33
CA PHE A 156 -2.51 1.00 14.64
C PHE A 156 -1.86 1.83 15.75
N PHE A 157 -0.90 2.70 15.42
CA PHE A 157 -0.36 3.68 16.35
C PHE A 157 -1.46 4.64 16.82
N ASN A 158 -2.24 5.18 15.89
CA ASN A 158 -3.33 6.09 16.19
C ASN A 158 -4.51 5.39 16.89
N LEU A 159 -4.83 4.15 16.53
CA LEU A 159 -5.82 3.35 17.26
C LEU A 159 -5.39 3.08 18.70
N ALA A 160 -4.13 2.65 18.92
CA ALA A 160 -3.60 2.44 20.25
C ALA A 160 -3.65 3.73 21.09
N ALA A 161 -3.26 4.87 20.49
CA ALA A 161 -3.33 6.17 21.16
C ALA A 161 -4.78 6.56 21.52
N GLY A 162 -5.76 6.22 20.68
CA GLY A 162 -7.18 6.38 20.96
C GLY A 162 -7.66 5.57 22.18
N GLU A 163 -7.05 4.40 22.41
CA GLU A 163 -7.27 3.57 23.60
C GLU A 163 -6.41 3.98 24.81
N GLY A 164 -5.62 5.06 24.70
CA GLY A 164 -4.70 5.51 25.75
C GLY A 164 -3.43 4.64 25.90
N VAL A 165 -3.12 3.82 24.91
CA VAL A 165 -1.93 2.94 24.87
C VAL A 165 -0.89 3.51 23.91
N PHE A 166 0.38 3.50 24.32
CA PHE A 166 1.48 3.86 23.41
C PHE A 166 2.00 2.61 22.70
N LEU A 167 1.82 2.54 21.37
CA LEU A 167 2.18 1.35 20.59
C LEU A 167 3.67 0.95 20.73
N PRO A 168 4.64 1.86 20.79
CA PRO A 168 6.04 1.48 21.04
C PRO A 168 6.25 0.74 22.37
N ASP A 169 5.59 1.18 23.45
CA ASP A 169 5.68 0.51 24.75
C ASP A 169 5.04 -0.89 24.68
N LEU A 170 3.92 -1.01 23.96
CA LEU A 170 3.28 -2.30 23.67
C LEU A 170 4.25 -3.24 22.94
N CYS A 171 4.95 -2.74 21.92
CA CYS A 171 5.92 -3.52 21.15
C CYS A 171 7.17 -3.89 21.96
N GLU A 172 7.63 -3.05 22.88
CA GLU A 172 8.71 -3.37 23.79
C GLU A 172 8.29 -4.46 24.79
N ALA A 173 7.10 -4.31 25.39
CA ALA A 173 6.54 -5.29 26.31
C ALA A 173 6.35 -6.66 25.62
N GLN A 174 5.88 -6.67 24.37
CA GLN A 174 5.77 -7.89 23.56
C GLN A 174 7.12 -8.58 23.34
N ARG A 175 8.22 -7.82 23.16
CA ARG A 175 9.57 -8.38 22.98
C ARG A 175 10.12 -8.98 24.27
N ILE A 176 9.88 -8.34 25.41
CA ILE A 176 10.44 -8.76 26.70
C ILE A 176 9.65 -9.94 27.28
N ASN A 177 8.32 -9.90 27.25
CA ASN A 177 7.48 -10.97 27.78
C ASN A 177 6.06 -11.00 27.16
N PRO A 178 5.85 -11.75 26.06
CA PRO A 178 4.55 -11.83 25.37
C PRO A 178 3.36 -12.22 26.26
N ARG A 179 3.59 -12.98 27.35
CA ARG A 179 2.51 -13.48 28.22
C ARG A 179 2.11 -12.53 29.33
N ARG A 180 2.96 -11.57 29.71
CA ARG A 180 2.71 -10.65 30.82
C ARG A 180 2.05 -9.36 30.36
N SER A 181 2.40 -8.90 29.16
CA SER A 181 1.98 -7.61 28.60
C SER A 181 0.47 -7.49 28.43
N MET A 182 -0.21 -8.58 28.06
CA MET A 182 -1.67 -8.58 27.90
C MET A 182 -2.41 -8.37 29.24
N VAL A 183 -1.87 -8.87 30.36
CA VAL A 183 -2.50 -8.71 31.69
C VAL A 183 -2.39 -7.27 32.19
N GLU A 184 -1.28 -6.60 31.88
CA GLU A 184 -1.02 -5.22 32.33
C GLU A 184 -1.89 -4.22 31.56
N LEU A 185 -2.07 -4.40 30.25
CA LEU A 185 -2.96 -3.58 29.41
C LEU A 185 -4.43 -3.71 29.83
N MET A 186 -4.88 -4.94 30.14
CA MET A 186 -6.23 -5.17 30.67
C MET A 186 -6.41 -4.59 32.08
N SER A 187 -5.32 -4.44 32.84
CA SER A 187 -5.35 -3.88 34.20
C SER A 187 -5.20 -2.36 34.20
N SER A 188 -4.66 -1.74 33.15
CA SER A 188 -4.40 -0.30 33.07
C SER A 188 -5.51 0.51 32.41
N SER A 189 -6.52 -0.10 31.78
CA SER A 189 -7.67 0.63 31.22
C SER A 189 -8.65 1.19 32.28
N GLY A 190 -8.31 1.05 33.57
CA GLY A 190 -9.09 1.56 34.68
C GLY A 190 -8.24 2.15 35.80
N ALA A 191 -7.46 3.19 35.56
CA ALA A 191 -6.88 3.97 36.66
C ALA A 191 -6.56 5.41 36.28
N ALA A 192 -7.54 6.30 36.46
CA ALA A 192 -7.23 7.69 36.79
C ALA A 192 -6.45 7.69 38.12
N LEU A 193 -5.17 8.05 38.08
CA LEU A 193 -4.33 8.22 39.26
C LEU A 193 -4.83 9.41 40.08
N GLY A 194 -5.74 9.13 41.03
CA GLY A 194 -6.08 10.03 42.14
C GLY A 194 -5.07 9.90 43.28
N PRO A 195 -4.87 10.95 44.12
CA PRO A 195 -3.75 11.01 45.05
C PRO A 195 -3.88 9.99 46.19
N ILE A 196 -2.73 9.43 46.54
CA ILE A 196 -2.52 8.47 47.61
C ILE A 196 -2.79 9.18 48.95
N SER A 197 -3.73 8.68 49.74
CA SER A 197 -3.78 8.96 51.18
C SER A 197 -3.92 7.64 51.92
N SER A 198 -2.86 7.30 52.65
CA SER A 198 -2.78 6.24 53.64
C SER A 198 -3.83 6.40 54.74
N GLU A 199 -4.49 5.30 55.14
CA GLU A 199 -4.52 4.77 56.52
C GLU A 199 -5.35 3.47 56.65
N ALA A 200 -5.20 2.81 57.80
CA ALA A 200 -5.22 1.37 58.05
C ALA A 200 -6.59 0.68 58.31
N SER A 201 -6.53 -0.66 58.26
CA SER A 201 -7.14 -1.66 59.17
C SER A 201 -8.44 -2.41 58.80
N ALA A 202 -8.25 -3.74 58.66
CA ALA A 202 -8.90 -4.85 59.38
C ALA A 202 -10.18 -5.58 58.86
N LEU A 203 -10.01 -6.93 58.82
CA LEU A 203 -10.96 -8.05 59.05
C LEU A 203 -11.86 -8.60 57.91
N ALA A 204 -11.78 -9.94 57.73
CA ALA A 204 -12.53 -10.83 56.82
C ALA A 204 -13.92 -11.27 57.40
N PRO A 205 -14.73 -12.22 56.84
CA PRO A 205 -14.71 -13.01 55.58
C PRO A 205 -16.07 -13.12 54.78
N SER A 206 -16.03 -13.81 53.61
CA SER A 206 -17.08 -14.28 52.64
C SER A 206 -18.45 -14.79 53.16
N PRO A 207 -19.56 -15.00 52.35
CA PRO A 207 -19.59 -15.67 51.01
C PRO A 207 -20.67 -15.28 49.91
N THR A 208 -20.32 -15.56 48.64
CA THR A 208 -21.04 -16.15 47.46
C THR A 208 -22.37 -15.57 46.87
N PRO A 209 -22.60 -15.55 45.51
CA PRO A 209 -23.59 -14.73 44.77
C PRO A 209 -24.87 -15.48 44.31
N PRO A 210 -25.82 -14.86 43.57
CA PRO A 210 -25.87 -15.09 42.11
C PRO A 210 -26.42 -13.96 41.19
N ILE A 211 -25.83 -13.89 39.98
CA ILE A 211 -26.40 -13.74 38.62
C ILE A 211 -27.60 -12.79 38.40
N THR A 212 -27.37 -11.70 37.66
CA THR A 212 -28.39 -11.07 36.79
C THR A 212 -27.77 -10.73 35.44
N ASN A 213 -28.47 -11.16 34.40
CA ASN A 213 -28.17 -10.93 32.98
C ASN A 213 -28.21 -9.44 32.66
N GLU A 214 -27.19 -8.90 31.96
CA GLU A 214 -27.38 -7.76 31.08
C GLU A 214 -26.61 -7.93 29.77
N VAL A 215 -27.32 -7.51 28.72
CA VAL A 215 -27.02 -7.59 27.29
C VAL A 215 -25.94 -6.56 26.93
N PRO A 216 -24.94 -6.87 26.08
CA PRO A 216 -24.01 -5.85 25.63
C PRO A 216 -24.69 -4.91 24.64
N ILE A 217 -24.75 -3.62 24.98
CA ILE A 217 -25.05 -2.54 24.03
C ILE A 217 -23.83 -2.39 23.12
N GLN A 218 -23.97 -2.80 21.86
CA GLN A 218 -23.05 -2.47 20.79
C GLN A 218 -23.06 -0.95 20.56
N MET A 219 -21.95 -0.29 20.87
CA MET A 219 -21.73 1.10 20.52
C MET A 219 -21.05 1.13 19.15
N LYS A 220 -21.83 1.57 18.17
CA LYS A 220 -21.50 1.67 16.76
C LYS A 220 -20.49 2.79 16.57
N LEU A 221 -19.28 2.46 16.08
CA LEU A 221 -18.46 3.36 15.27
C LEU A 221 -18.87 3.19 13.81
#